data_AF-M4EIA1-F1
#
_entry.id   AF-M4EIA1-F1
#
_cell.length_a   1.000
_cell.length_b   1.000
_cell.length_c   1.000
_cell.angle_alpha   90.00
_cell.angle_beta   90.00
_cell.angle_gamma   90.00
#
_symmetry.space_group_name_H-M   'P 1'
#
loop_
_entity.id
_entity.type
_entity.pdbx_description
1 polymer ?
#
loop_
_entity_poly.entity_id
_entity_poly.type
_entity_poly.pdbx_seq_one_letter_code
_entity_poly.pdbx_strand_id
1 'polypeptide(L)'
;MSEGEDEITRVFKVRRTVLQMLKDRGYNIEESDIELKREDFVQNFYKAMNKVNKEALFVTADKGPNPEDKIYVFYPEGPKVGVPIIKKDVVMKMRDDKVTRGIIVVPQPITGAAKNAIIELNKILTIEVFEEAELVTNITEHKLINKYYVHDNQAKKELLQEYTVQDTQLPRILVSDPVGLTDYEDLEPCRILHAARLVAILEAYAVFDPEIGYCQGMSDLLSPLLAVIEDDAFAFWCFVGFMSKARHNFRLDEVGIRRQLSMVSKIIQFKDIRLYRHLENLEAEDCFFVYRMVVVMFRRELTFEQTLCLWEVMWADQAAIRTGIAKATWGRIRLRAPPTEDLLLYAIAASVLQRRKTIIEKYSGMDEIMKECNSMAGRLDVWKLLDDAHDLVVNLHDKI
;
A
#
# COMPACT_ATOMS: atom_id res chain seq x y z
N MET A 1 12.87 -0.95 33.32
CA MET A 1 11.61 -0.84 34.08
C MET A 1 11.22 -2.24 34.55
N SER A 2 10.62 -2.37 35.74
CA SER A 2 10.13 -3.68 36.20
C SER A 2 8.97 -4.15 35.32
N GLU A 3 8.81 -5.45 35.08
CA GLU A 3 7.74 -5.98 34.19
C GLU A 3 6.33 -5.47 34.56
N GLY A 4 6.06 -5.22 35.85
CA GLY A 4 4.80 -4.67 36.32
C GLY A 4 4.57 -3.19 35.94
N GLU A 5 5.63 -2.40 35.81
CA GLU A 5 5.55 -0.98 35.44
C GLU A 5 5.24 -0.78 33.95
N ASP A 6 5.72 -1.70 33.12
CA ASP A 6 5.43 -1.76 31.68
C ASP A 6 3.97 -2.17 31.44
N GLU A 7 3.46 -3.14 32.21
CA GLU A 7 2.05 -3.54 32.18
C GLU A 7 1.13 -2.39 32.57
N ILE A 8 1.40 -1.70 33.69
CA ILE A 8 0.59 -0.53 34.12
C ILE A 8 0.53 0.53 33.03
N THR A 9 1.69 0.87 32.45
CA THR A 9 1.77 1.92 31.42
C THR A 9 0.95 1.54 30.18
N ARG A 10 1.06 0.28 29.74
CA ARG A 10 0.32 -0.22 28.58
C ARG A 10 -1.19 -0.19 28.83
N VAL A 11 -1.64 -0.76 29.94
CA VAL A 11 -3.08 -0.90 30.25
C VAL A 11 -3.73 0.45 30.52
N PHE A 12 -3.01 1.39 31.14
CA PHE A 12 -3.46 2.77 31.30
C PHE A 12 -3.76 3.43 29.95
N LYS A 13 -2.83 3.33 28.99
CA LYS A 13 -3.02 3.87 27.64
C LYS A 13 -4.17 3.20 26.90
N VAL A 14 -4.21 1.86 26.93
CA VAL A 14 -5.27 1.06 26.30
C VAL A 14 -6.65 1.47 26.80
N ARG A 15 -6.83 1.58 28.12
CA ARG A 15 -8.12 1.99 28.70
C ARG A 15 -8.53 3.38 28.20
N ARG A 16 -7.60 4.33 28.17
CA ARG A 16 -7.87 5.69 27.66
C ARG A 16 -8.30 5.66 26.19
N THR A 17 -7.58 4.93 25.34
CA THR A 17 -7.93 4.78 23.91
C THR A 17 -9.32 4.17 23.74
N VAL A 18 -9.66 3.15 24.52
CA VAL A 18 -11.00 2.52 24.47
C VAL A 18 -12.09 3.51 24.86
N LEU A 19 -11.90 4.28 25.92
CA LEU A 19 -12.88 5.29 26.32
C LEU A 19 -13.06 6.38 25.27
N GLN A 20 -11.96 6.84 24.66
CA GLN A 20 -12.02 7.81 23.56
C GLN A 20 -12.76 7.22 22.35
N MET A 21 -12.47 5.97 21.99
CA MET A 21 -13.18 5.25 20.91
C MET A 21 -14.68 5.11 21.20
N LEU A 22 -15.08 4.82 22.44
CA LEU A 22 -16.49 4.77 22.82
C LEU A 22 -17.17 6.14 22.69
N LYS A 23 -16.49 7.21 23.12
CA LYS A 23 -16.98 8.59 22.97
C LYS A 23 -17.16 8.95 21.49
N ASP A 24 -16.19 8.62 20.64
CA ASP A 24 -16.24 8.88 19.20
C ASP A 24 -17.36 8.09 18.50
N ARG A 25 -17.67 6.88 18.99
CA ARG A 25 -18.84 6.08 18.56
C ARG A 25 -20.18 6.62 19.08
N GLY A 26 -20.17 7.69 19.88
CA GLY A 26 -21.34 8.38 20.41
C GLY A 26 -21.91 7.78 21.69
N TYR A 27 -21.14 6.99 22.44
CA TYR A 27 -21.55 6.55 23.78
C TYR A 27 -21.26 7.64 24.82
N ASN A 28 -22.09 7.69 25.86
CA ASN A 28 -21.92 8.61 26.97
C ASN A 28 -20.74 8.16 27.86
N ILE A 29 -19.62 8.86 27.75
CA ILE A 29 -18.42 8.68 28.58
C ILE A 29 -18.09 10.02 29.25
N GLU A 30 -17.82 10.01 30.56
CA GLU A 30 -17.43 11.21 31.27
C GLU A 30 -15.99 11.64 30.90
N GLU A 31 -15.77 12.93 30.67
CA GLU A 31 -14.44 13.46 30.33
C GLU A 31 -13.41 13.17 31.43
N SER A 32 -13.85 13.18 32.69
CA SER A 32 -13.04 12.84 33.87
C SER A 32 -12.49 11.42 33.81
N ASP A 33 -13.20 10.47 33.20
CA ASP A 33 -12.72 9.10 33.06
C ASP A 33 -11.65 8.95 31.97
N ILE A 34 -11.66 9.82 30.95
CA ILE A 34 -10.69 9.87 29.86
C ILE A 34 -9.42 10.61 30.32
N GLU A 35 -9.59 11.69 31.06
CA GLU A 35 -8.51 12.53 31.60
C GLU A 35 -7.91 12.01 32.91
N LEU A 36 -8.34 10.82 33.37
CA LEU A 36 -7.84 10.17 34.57
C LEU A 36 -6.30 10.14 34.55
N LYS A 37 -5.68 10.66 35.60
CA LYS A 37 -4.21 10.69 35.69
C LYS A 37 -3.67 9.30 36.00
N ARG A 38 -2.42 9.07 35.62
CA ARG A 38 -1.74 7.79 35.83
C ARG A 38 -1.67 7.41 37.31
N GLU A 39 -1.44 8.39 38.19
CA GLU A 39 -1.37 8.16 39.63
C GLU A 39 -2.69 7.63 40.19
N ASP A 40 -3.80 8.26 39.78
CA ASP A 40 -5.16 7.88 40.18
C ASP A 40 -5.55 6.52 39.58
N PHE A 41 -5.14 6.23 38.34
CA PHE A 41 -5.31 4.91 37.74
C PHE A 41 -4.62 3.81 38.55
N VAL A 42 -3.39 4.04 38.99
CA VAL A 42 -2.68 3.07 39.84
C VAL A 42 -3.41 2.87 41.16
N GLN A 43 -3.90 3.94 41.80
CA GLN A 43 -4.65 3.80 43.05
C GLN A 43 -5.95 3.00 42.87
N ASN A 44 -6.67 3.21 41.76
CA ASN A 44 -7.99 2.62 41.54
C ASN A 44 -7.92 1.16 41.04
N PHE A 45 -6.88 0.81 40.27
CA PHE A 45 -6.85 -0.45 39.52
C PHE A 45 -5.64 -1.34 39.82
N TYR A 46 -4.71 -0.94 40.70
CA TYR A 46 -3.55 -1.75 41.07
C TYR A 46 -3.79 -2.57 42.35
N LYS A 47 -3.59 -3.89 42.29
CA LYS A 47 -3.70 -4.78 43.47
C LYS A 47 -2.35 -4.88 44.21
N ALA A 48 -2.41 -5.27 45.49
CA ALA A 48 -1.26 -5.51 46.37
C ALA A 48 -0.23 -6.56 45.88
N MET A 49 -0.50 -7.29 44.79
CA MET A 49 0.38 -8.31 44.19
C MET A 49 1.18 -7.81 42.97
N ASN A 50 1.38 -6.50 42.83
CA ASN A 50 2.06 -5.87 41.70
C ASN A 50 1.43 -6.11 40.31
N LYS A 51 0.10 -6.33 40.24
CA LYS A 51 -0.63 -6.57 38.99
C LYS A 51 -1.87 -5.68 38.87
N VAL A 52 -2.20 -5.34 37.64
CA VAL A 52 -3.43 -4.59 37.32
C VAL A 52 -4.65 -5.50 37.48
N ASN A 53 -5.69 -5.00 38.16
CA ASN A 53 -6.96 -5.69 38.32
C ASN A 53 -7.81 -5.58 37.04
N LYS A 54 -7.64 -6.53 36.12
CA LYS A 54 -8.32 -6.48 34.81
C LYS A 54 -9.85 -6.53 34.92
N GLU A 55 -10.38 -7.28 35.88
CA GLU A 55 -11.83 -7.34 36.13
C GLU A 55 -12.43 -5.97 36.52
N ALA A 56 -11.67 -5.15 37.26
CA ALA A 56 -12.10 -3.80 37.63
C ALA A 56 -12.04 -2.79 36.47
N LEU A 57 -11.38 -3.13 35.35
CA LEU A 57 -11.35 -2.28 34.15
C LEU A 57 -12.63 -2.40 33.31
N PHE A 58 -13.55 -3.29 33.68
CA PHE A 58 -14.83 -3.46 33.00
C PHE A 58 -15.53 -2.11 32.80
N VAL A 59 -15.86 -1.79 31.55
CA VAL A 59 -16.56 -0.54 31.20
C VAL A 59 -17.98 -0.85 30.76
N THR A 60 -18.92 -0.03 31.23
CA THR A 60 -20.29 0.03 30.71
C THR A 60 -20.53 1.43 30.18
N ALA A 61 -21.09 1.52 28.97
CA ALA A 61 -21.46 2.79 28.38
C ALA A 61 -22.79 2.67 27.64
N ASP A 62 -23.55 3.77 27.63
CA ASP A 62 -24.90 3.82 27.08
C ASP A 62 -24.96 4.88 25.97
N LYS A 63 -25.63 4.57 24.86
CA LYS A 63 -25.88 5.51 23.75
C LYS A 63 -27.34 5.94 23.76
N GLY A 64 -27.67 6.89 24.63
CA GLY A 64 -29.04 7.37 24.82
C GLY A 64 -29.86 6.56 25.83
N PRO A 65 -31.19 6.73 25.88
CA PRO A 65 -32.04 6.20 26.95
C PRO A 65 -32.44 4.73 26.79
N ASN A 66 -32.20 4.11 25.63
CA ASN A 66 -32.64 2.74 25.37
C ASN A 66 -31.65 1.72 25.96
N PRO A 67 -32.14 0.70 26.70
CA PRO A 67 -31.28 -0.37 27.24
C PRO A 67 -30.57 -1.24 26.19
N GLU A 68 -31.02 -1.22 24.93
CA GLU A 68 -30.38 -1.96 23.83
C GLU A 68 -29.15 -1.23 23.24
N ASP A 69 -29.01 0.06 23.57
CA ASP A 69 -27.91 0.91 23.13
C ASP A 69 -26.74 0.89 24.15
N LYS A 70 -26.72 -0.12 25.03
CA LYS A 70 -25.62 -0.37 25.97
C LYS A 70 -24.49 -1.16 25.31
N ILE A 71 -23.27 -0.87 25.73
CA ILE A 71 -22.07 -1.61 25.34
C ILE A 71 -21.23 -1.96 26.55
N TYR A 72 -20.71 -3.19 26.57
CA TYR A 72 -19.80 -3.68 27.60
C TYR A 72 -18.39 -3.84 27.06
N VAL A 73 -17.37 -3.42 27.81
CA VAL A 73 -15.97 -3.67 27.50
C VAL A 73 -15.38 -4.60 28.56
N PHE A 74 -14.84 -5.72 28.10
CA PHE A 74 -14.26 -6.76 28.94
C PHE A 74 -12.73 -6.79 28.81
N TYR A 75 -12.07 -6.97 29.94
CA TYR A 75 -10.63 -7.17 30.04
C TYR A 75 -10.40 -8.52 30.75
N PRO A 76 -10.50 -9.66 30.04
CA PRO A 76 -10.27 -10.98 30.62
C PRO A 76 -8.85 -11.15 31.16
N GLU A 77 -8.71 -11.86 32.30
CA GLU A 77 -7.40 -12.21 32.85
C GLU A 77 -6.75 -13.40 32.11
N GLY A 78 -5.43 -13.37 32.01
CA GLY A 78 -4.62 -14.46 31.45
C GLY A 78 -4.06 -14.17 30.06
N PRO A 79 -2.92 -14.78 29.70
CA PRO A 79 -2.20 -14.44 28.47
C PRO A 79 -2.91 -14.93 27.19
N LYS A 80 -3.80 -15.92 27.28
CA LYS A 80 -4.54 -16.45 26.13
C LYS A 80 -6.01 -16.64 26.48
N VAL A 81 -6.87 -15.91 25.76
CA VAL A 81 -8.32 -15.99 25.95
C VAL A 81 -8.88 -17.10 25.08
N GLY A 82 -9.46 -18.11 25.74
CA GLY A 82 -10.09 -19.27 25.11
C GLY A 82 -11.61 -19.20 25.11
N VAL A 83 -12.24 -20.16 24.43
CA VAL A 83 -13.70 -20.33 24.36
C VAL A 83 -14.40 -20.34 25.75
N PRO A 84 -13.84 -20.98 26.81
CA PRO A 84 -14.49 -20.99 28.12
C PRO A 84 -14.68 -19.60 28.72
N ILE A 85 -13.66 -18.74 28.64
CA ILE A 85 -13.69 -17.37 29.17
C ILE A 85 -14.73 -16.55 28.40
N ILE A 86 -14.73 -16.63 27.07
CA ILE A 86 -15.70 -15.91 26.24
C ILE A 86 -17.13 -16.33 26.57
N LYS A 87 -17.41 -17.64 26.69
CA LYS A 87 -18.77 -18.10 26.96
C LYS A 87 -19.23 -17.81 28.38
N LYS A 88 -18.35 -17.97 29.38
CA LYS A 88 -18.72 -17.88 30.79
C LYS A 88 -18.68 -16.45 31.32
N ASP A 89 -17.69 -15.66 30.93
CA ASP A 89 -17.44 -14.37 31.58
C ASP A 89 -17.99 -13.22 30.72
N VAL A 90 -17.94 -13.36 29.39
CA VAL A 90 -18.48 -12.35 28.46
C VAL A 90 -19.96 -12.62 28.15
N VAL A 91 -20.26 -13.77 27.53
CA VAL A 91 -21.60 -14.05 27.00
C VAL A 91 -22.66 -14.21 28.09
N MET A 92 -22.34 -14.86 29.22
CA MET A 92 -23.33 -14.97 30.32
C MET A 92 -23.68 -13.59 30.86
N LYS A 93 -22.68 -12.75 31.14
CA LYS A 93 -22.92 -11.39 31.66
C LYS A 93 -23.73 -10.53 30.68
N MET A 94 -23.39 -10.57 29.39
CA MET A 94 -24.16 -9.88 28.36
C MET A 94 -25.62 -10.37 28.29
N ARG A 95 -25.86 -11.68 28.43
CA ARG A 95 -27.22 -12.24 28.42
C ARG A 95 -28.03 -11.87 29.66
N ASP A 96 -27.42 -11.96 30.84
CA ASP A 96 -28.07 -11.67 32.12
C ASP A 96 -28.53 -10.21 32.16
N ASP A 97 -27.69 -9.31 31.67
CA ASP A 97 -27.96 -7.87 31.63
C ASP A 97 -28.69 -7.43 30.33
N LYS A 98 -29.00 -8.37 29.43
CA LYS A 98 -29.65 -8.14 28.12
C LYS A 98 -28.92 -7.15 27.22
N VAL A 99 -27.60 -7.13 27.29
CA VAL A 99 -26.72 -6.31 26.45
C VAL A 99 -26.31 -7.09 25.20
N THR A 100 -26.43 -6.46 24.04
CA THR A 100 -26.16 -7.11 22.74
C THR A 100 -24.78 -6.75 22.16
N ARG A 101 -24.16 -5.64 22.60
CA ARG A 101 -22.88 -5.14 22.09
C ARG A 101 -21.77 -5.29 23.11
N GLY A 102 -20.63 -5.82 22.68
CA GLY A 102 -19.47 -6.07 23.53
C GLY A 102 -18.14 -5.84 22.82
N ILE A 103 -17.16 -5.37 23.57
CA ILE A 103 -15.75 -5.31 23.15
C ILE A 103 -14.94 -6.19 24.12
N ILE A 104 -14.06 -7.03 23.59
CA ILE A 104 -13.11 -7.82 24.39
C ILE A 104 -11.71 -7.33 24.07
N VAL A 105 -11.01 -6.81 25.08
CA VAL A 105 -9.62 -6.37 24.96
C VAL A 105 -8.71 -7.46 25.50
N VAL A 106 -7.86 -8.04 24.65
CA VAL A 106 -7.03 -9.21 24.98
C VAL A 106 -5.53 -8.87 24.96
N PRO A 107 -4.71 -9.43 25.87
CA PRO A 107 -3.28 -9.14 25.90
C PRO A 107 -2.49 -9.81 24.75
N GLN A 108 -3.04 -10.85 24.13
CA GLN A 108 -2.45 -11.57 23.00
C GLN A 108 -3.56 -12.12 22.08
N PRO A 109 -3.23 -12.51 20.84
CA PRO A 109 -4.21 -13.05 19.90
C PRO A 109 -4.99 -14.24 20.48
N ILE A 110 -6.31 -14.20 20.30
CA ILE A 110 -7.19 -15.31 20.73
C ILE A 110 -6.97 -16.56 19.88
N THR A 111 -7.21 -17.73 20.48
CA THR A 111 -7.08 -19.03 19.78
C THR A 111 -8.03 -19.14 18.57
N GLY A 112 -7.67 -19.91 17.55
CA GLY A 112 -8.54 -20.13 16.37
C GLY A 112 -9.93 -20.67 16.74
N ALA A 113 -10.01 -21.54 17.75
CA ALA A 113 -11.29 -22.02 18.29
C ALA A 113 -12.13 -20.90 18.92
N ALA A 114 -11.49 -19.94 19.60
CA ALA A 114 -12.14 -18.76 20.14
C ALA A 114 -12.63 -17.80 19.03
N LYS A 115 -11.82 -17.59 17.97
CA LYS A 115 -12.24 -16.81 16.78
C LYS A 115 -13.51 -17.39 16.16
N ASN A 116 -13.53 -18.70 15.93
CA ASN A 116 -14.71 -19.39 15.37
C ASN A 116 -15.92 -19.30 16.29
N ALA A 117 -15.73 -19.38 17.61
CA ALA A 117 -16.82 -19.22 18.57
C ALA A 117 -17.42 -17.81 18.53
N ILE A 118 -16.59 -16.76 18.39
CA ILE A 118 -17.07 -15.39 18.26
C ILE A 118 -17.84 -15.18 16.95
N ILE A 119 -17.39 -15.75 15.84
CA ILE A 119 -18.11 -15.68 14.56
C ILE A 119 -19.53 -16.27 14.70
N GLU A 120 -19.66 -17.40 15.38
CA GLU A 120 -20.97 -18.01 15.64
C GLU A 120 -21.84 -17.19 16.59
N LEU A 121 -21.24 -16.59 17.63
CA LEU A 121 -21.93 -15.71 18.56
C LEU A 121 -22.38 -14.40 17.91
N ASN A 122 -21.61 -13.88 16.94
CA ASN A 122 -21.91 -12.65 16.22
C ASN A 122 -23.12 -12.76 15.27
N LYS A 123 -23.72 -13.94 15.13
CA LYS A 123 -25.03 -14.12 14.50
C LYS A 123 -26.18 -13.60 15.37
N ILE A 124 -25.95 -13.42 16.67
CA ILE A 124 -26.98 -13.05 17.67
C ILE A 124 -26.54 -11.82 18.48
N LEU A 125 -25.25 -11.72 18.79
CA LEU A 125 -24.63 -10.60 19.50
C LEU A 125 -23.74 -9.79 18.56
N THR A 126 -23.18 -8.68 19.03
CA THR A 126 -22.14 -7.93 18.32
C THR A 126 -20.93 -7.82 19.23
N ILE A 127 -19.94 -8.70 19.00
CA ILE A 127 -18.72 -8.79 19.78
C ILE A 127 -17.53 -8.43 18.88
N GLU A 128 -16.81 -7.39 19.27
CA GLU A 128 -15.54 -6.97 18.69
C GLU A 128 -14.38 -7.40 19.60
N VAL A 129 -13.25 -7.79 19.02
CA VAL A 129 -12.05 -8.16 19.77
C VAL A 129 -10.91 -7.28 19.33
N PHE A 130 -10.22 -6.68 20.29
CA PHE A 130 -9.03 -5.87 20.08
C PHE A 130 -7.87 -6.40 20.91
N GLU A 131 -6.67 -6.32 20.37
CA GLU A 131 -5.46 -6.63 21.12
C GLU A 131 -4.99 -5.40 21.91
N GLU A 132 -4.40 -5.61 23.10
CA GLU A 132 -3.83 -4.50 23.87
C GLU A 132 -2.78 -3.73 23.07
N ALA A 133 -2.04 -4.41 22.19
CA ALA A 133 -1.05 -3.80 21.31
C ALA A 133 -1.66 -2.78 20.33
N GLU A 134 -2.83 -3.09 19.76
CA GLU A 134 -3.58 -2.24 18.82
C GLU A 134 -4.06 -0.93 19.48
N LEU A 135 -4.30 -0.97 20.80
CA LEU A 135 -4.95 0.11 21.55
C LEU A 135 -4.00 0.99 22.37
N VAL A 136 -2.68 0.72 22.35
CA VAL A 136 -1.70 1.53 23.11
C VAL A 136 -1.64 2.97 22.62
N THR A 137 -1.96 3.21 21.35
CA THR A 137 -1.95 4.53 20.73
C THR A 137 -3.29 4.78 20.05
N ASN A 138 -3.96 5.89 20.37
CA ASN A 138 -5.16 6.28 19.65
C ASN A 138 -4.78 6.82 18.26
N ILE A 139 -4.97 5.98 17.24
CA ILE A 139 -4.64 6.33 15.86
C ILE A 139 -5.51 7.48 15.33
N THR A 140 -6.76 7.63 15.80
CA THR A 140 -7.67 8.70 15.33
C THR A 140 -7.23 10.12 15.71
N GLU A 141 -6.39 10.26 16.73
CA GLU A 141 -5.78 11.53 17.14
C GLU A 141 -4.45 11.80 16.42
N HIS A 142 -3.98 10.86 15.61
CA HIS A 142 -2.76 11.03 14.85
C HIS A 142 -2.95 12.15 13.81
N LYS A 143 -1.99 13.08 13.73
CA LYS A 143 -2.03 14.29 12.87
C LYS A 143 -2.26 14.00 11.38
N LEU A 144 -2.12 12.74 10.97
CA LEU A 144 -2.17 12.27 9.58
C LEU A 144 -3.41 11.42 9.28
N ILE A 145 -4.35 11.28 10.23
CA ILE A 145 -5.63 10.61 10.01
C ILE A 145 -6.71 11.66 9.79
N ASN A 146 -7.39 11.58 8.64
CA ASN A 146 -8.56 12.40 8.36
C ASN A 146 -9.71 12.02 9.29
N LYS A 147 -10.51 13.00 9.72
CA LYS A 147 -11.70 12.71 10.52
C LYS A 147 -12.77 12.10 9.62
N TYR A 148 -13.13 10.85 9.87
CA TYR A 148 -14.22 10.16 9.18
C TYR A 148 -15.53 10.34 9.94
N TYR A 149 -16.60 10.68 9.23
CA TYR A 149 -17.94 10.82 9.79
C TYR A 149 -18.85 9.78 9.15
N VAL A 150 -19.54 9.00 9.98
CA VAL A 150 -20.55 8.06 9.49
C VAL A 150 -21.79 8.86 9.13
N HIS A 151 -22.12 8.91 7.84
CA HIS A 151 -23.34 9.52 7.34
C HIS A 151 -24.56 8.60 7.54
N ASP A 152 -25.73 9.19 7.71
CA ASP A 152 -26.98 8.45 7.75
C ASP A 152 -27.46 8.06 6.35
N ASN A 153 -28.48 7.20 6.29
CA ASN A 153 -29.01 6.70 5.02
C ASN A 153 -29.66 7.81 4.15
N GLN A 154 -30.04 8.94 4.74
CA GLN A 154 -30.66 10.05 4.03
C GLN A 154 -29.57 10.88 3.34
N ALA A 155 -28.52 11.27 4.08
CA ALA A 155 -27.34 11.94 3.55
C ALA A 155 -26.65 11.08 2.47
N LYS A 156 -26.60 9.75 2.65
CA LYS A 156 -26.10 8.83 1.62
C LYS A 156 -26.90 8.94 0.32
N LYS A 157 -28.23 8.98 0.38
CA LYS A 157 -29.08 9.12 -0.82
C LYS A 157 -28.90 10.46 -1.52
N GLU A 158 -28.80 11.54 -0.73
CA GLU A 158 -28.57 12.89 -1.24
C GLU A 158 -27.23 12.96 -1.97
N LEU A 159 -26.17 12.39 -1.39
CA LEU A 159 -24.84 12.32 -2.00
C LEU A 159 -24.83 11.50 -3.30
N LEU A 160 -25.48 10.34 -3.33
CA LEU A 160 -25.59 9.54 -4.56
C LEU A 160 -26.36 10.29 -5.67
N GLN A 161 -27.38 11.07 -5.31
CA GLN A 161 -28.12 11.91 -6.26
C GLN A 161 -27.31 13.10 -6.76
N GLU A 162 -26.65 13.83 -5.86
CA GLU A 162 -25.85 15.02 -6.19
C GLU A 162 -24.74 14.67 -7.18
N TYR A 163 -24.00 13.59 -6.91
CA TYR A 163 -22.89 13.16 -7.76
C TYR A 163 -23.33 12.24 -8.91
N THR A 164 -24.62 11.90 -9.00
CA THR A 164 -25.18 11.01 -10.04
C THR A 164 -24.43 9.67 -10.14
N VAL A 165 -24.12 9.07 -8.99
CA VAL A 165 -23.38 7.80 -8.87
C VAL A 165 -24.22 6.73 -8.18
N GLN A 166 -23.94 5.47 -8.52
CA GLN A 166 -24.48 4.31 -7.82
C GLN A 166 -23.58 3.94 -6.63
N ASP A 167 -24.15 3.30 -5.62
CA ASP A 167 -23.42 2.87 -4.42
C ASP A 167 -22.17 2.02 -4.72
N THR A 168 -22.24 1.22 -5.80
CA THR A 168 -21.13 0.39 -6.26
C THR A 168 -19.94 1.17 -6.81
N GLN A 169 -20.14 2.44 -7.16
CA GLN A 169 -19.14 3.33 -7.75
C GLN A 169 -18.44 4.20 -6.69
N LEU A 170 -18.90 4.17 -5.43
CA LEU A 170 -18.22 4.84 -4.34
C LEU A 170 -16.92 4.11 -3.96
N PRO A 171 -15.85 4.85 -3.58
CA PRO A 171 -14.66 4.26 -2.97
C PRO A 171 -15.03 3.39 -1.77
N ARG A 172 -14.43 2.21 -1.67
CA ARG A 172 -14.75 1.22 -0.64
C ARG A 172 -13.62 1.13 0.38
N ILE A 173 -14.00 1.13 1.65
CA ILE A 173 -13.14 0.79 2.78
C ILE A 173 -13.37 -0.69 3.11
N LEU A 174 -12.31 -1.44 3.41
CA LEU A 174 -12.43 -2.87 3.70
C LEU A 174 -13.04 -3.10 5.09
N VAL A 175 -13.73 -4.21 5.30
CA VAL A 175 -14.30 -4.52 6.63
C VAL A 175 -13.22 -4.87 7.65
N SER A 176 -12.06 -5.34 7.17
CA SER A 176 -10.88 -5.64 7.99
C SER A 176 -10.02 -4.42 8.28
N ASP A 177 -10.42 -3.22 7.84
CA ASP A 177 -9.61 -2.02 8.03
C ASP A 177 -9.57 -1.53 9.48
N PRO A 178 -8.41 -1.15 10.02
CA PRO A 178 -8.34 -0.53 11.34
C PRO A 178 -8.76 0.95 11.26
N VAL A 179 -8.69 1.53 10.05
CA VAL A 179 -9.55 2.54 9.39
C VAL A 179 -9.28 2.48 7.86
N GLY A 180 -8.09 2.01 7.45
CA GLY A 180 -7.62 1.98 6.06
C GLY A 180 -6.36 1.12 5.79
N LEU A 181 -5.66 0.61 6.83
CA LEU A 181 -4.37 -0.09 6.70
C LEU A 181 -4.05 -1.01 7.93
N THR A 182 -4.56 -2.26 8.02
CA THR A 182 -4.29 -3.21 9.15
C THR A 182 -3.01 -4.01 9.05
N ASP A 183 -2.42 -4.14 7.87
CA ASP A 183 -1.37 -5.15 7.70
C ASP A 183 0.05 -4.60 7.97
N TYR A 184 0.17 -3.47 8.68
CA TYR A 184 1.42 -2.72 8.80
C TYR A 184 1.84 -2.39 10.24
N GLU A 185 1.35 -3.11 11.25
CA GLU A 185 1.82 -2.97 12.64
C GLU A 185 3.34 -3.24 12.78
N ASP A 186 3.92 -4.01 11.86
CA ASP A 186 5.35 -4.28 11.78
C ASP A 186 6.15 -3.19 11.02
N LEU A 187 5.50 -2.17 10.46
CA LEU A 187 6.16 -1.13 9.67
C LEU A 187 6.44 0.13 10.47
N GLU A 188 7.62 0.70 10.25
CA GLU A 188 8.00 2.00 10.82
C GLU A 188 7.01 3.11 10.42
N PRO A 189 6.75 4.12 11.30
CA PRO A 189 5.80 5.21 11.03
C PRO A 189 6.03 5.94 9.70
N CYS A 190 7.28 6.03 9.24
CA CYS A 190 7.61 6.63 7.94
C CYS A 190 7.03 5.84 6.75
N ARG A 191 6.94 4.51 6.86
CA ARG A 191 6.38 3.64 5.83
C ARG A 191 4.85 3.71 5.81
N ILE A 192 4.22 3.87 6.97
CA ILE A 192 2.78 4.09 7.10
C ILE A 192 2.41 5.43 6.44
N LEU A 193 3.17 6.50 6.74
CA LEU A 193 3.01 7.79 6.08
C LEU A 193 3.18 7.67 4.56
N HIS A 194 4.23 6.99 4.10
CA HIS A 194 4.47 6.79 2.67
C HIS A 194 3.33 6.05 1.99
N ALA A 195 2.80 4.99 2.61
CA ALA A 195 1.67 4.23 2.09
C ALA A 195 0.39 5.07 2.01
N ALA A 196 0.08 5.85 3.05
CA ALA A 196 -1.09 6.73 3.07
C ALA A 196 -1.03 7.78 1.95
N ARG A 197 0.14 8.42 1.76
CA ARG A 197 0.36 9.40 0.67
C ARG A 197 0.19 8.76 -0.70
N LEU A 198 0.72 7.54 -0.87
CA LEU A 198 0.62 6.78 -2.10
C LEU A 198 -0.83 6.44 -2.44
N VAL A 199 -1.62 5.96 -1.47
CA VAL A 199 -3.05 5.67 -1.68
C VAL A 199 -3.80 6.95 -2.08
N ALA A 200 -3.65 8.03 -1.31
CA ALA A 200 -4.38 9.28 -1.55
C ALA A 200 -4.15 9.85 -2.95
N ILE A 201 -2.90 9.87 -3.42
CA ILE A 201 -2.55 10.41 -4.74
C ILE A 201 -2.99 9.47 -5.88
N LEU A 202 -2.94 8.15 -5.68
CA LEU A 202 -3.45 7.20 -6.68
C LEU A 202 -4.97 7.25 -6.80
N GLU A 203 -5.70 7.41 -5.68
CA GLU A 203 -7.13 7.63 -5.69
C GLU A 203 -7.50 8.93 -6.40
N ALA A 204 -6.80 10.02 -6.08
CA ALA A 204 -6.97 11.30 -6.78
C ALA A 204 -6.69 11.17 -8.28
N TYR A 205 -5.65 10.42 -8.67
CA TYR A 205 -5.34 10.18 -10.08
C TYR A 205 -6.44 9.36 -10.77
N ALA A 206 -6.97 8.34 -10.10
CA ALA A 206 -8.04 7.51 -10.65
C ALA A 206 -9.33 8.30 -10.91
N VAL A 207 -9.62 9.30 -10.08
CA VAL A 207 -10.72 10.26 -10.31
C VAL A 207 -10.38 11.25 -11.42
N PHE A 208 -9.13 11.71 -11.50
CA PHE A 208 -8.67 12.66 -12.52
C PHE A 208 -8.69 12.06 -13.94
N ASP A 209 -8.30 10.80 -14.09
CA ASP A 209 -8.25 10.08 -15.36
C ASP A 209 -9.10 8.80 -15.33
N PRO A 210 -10.44 8.92 -15.42
CA PRO A 210 -11.36 7.79 -15.22
C PRO A 210 -11.33 6.75 -16.35
N GLU A 211 -10.80 7.08 -17.54
CA GLU A 211 -10.65 6.10 -18.63
C GLU A 211 -9.58 5.04 -18.28
N ILE A 212 -8.55 5.42 -17.53
CA ILE A 212 -7.49 4.49 -17.08
C ILE A 212 -7.72 4.05 -15.63
N GLY A 213 -8.17 4.97 -14.78
CA GLY A 213 -8.32 4.75 -13.35
C GLY A 213 -6.99 4.39 -12.67
N TYR A 214 -7.08 3.59 -11.60
CA TYR A 214 -5.91 2.97 -10.98
C TYR A 214 -5.65 1.59 -11.59
N CYS A 215 -4.40 1.36 -11.98
CA CYS A 215 -3.92 0.07 -12.44
C CYS A 215 -2.75 -0.43 -11.57
N GLN A 216 -2.64 -1.75 -11.41
CA GLN A 216 -1.51 -2.35 -10.73
C GLN A 216 -0.20 -1.96 -11.42
N GLY A 217 0.78 -1.50 -10.64
CA GLY A 217 2.05 -0.97 -11.14
C GLY A 217 2.15 0.56 -11.09
N MET A 218 1.03 1.29 -11.00
CA MET A 218 1.08 2.74 -10.79
C MET A 218 1.70 3.13 -9.45
N SER A 219 1.52 2.30 -8.42
CA SER A 219 2.19 2.48 -7.12
C SER A 219 3.71 2.37 -7.21
N ASP A 220 4.21 1.46 -8.06
CA ASP A 220 5.65 1.34 -8.36
C ASP A 220 6.16 2.64 -9.00
N LEU A 221 5.37 3.27 -9.88
CA LEU A 221 5.74 4.52 -10.55
C LEU A 221 5.67 5.75 -9.63
N LEU A 222 4.65 5.84 -8.78
CA LEU A 222 4.44 6.97 -7.89
C LEU A 222 5.41 6.98 -6.69
N SER A 223 5.75 5.79 -6.17
CA SER A 223 6.56 5.66 -4.95
C SER A 223 7.89 6.43 -5.01
N PRO A 224 8.67 6.40 -6.12
CA PRO A 224 9.87 7.20 -6.25
C PRO A 224 9.64 8.71 -6.20
N LEU A 225 8.55 9.20 -6.80
CA LEU A 225 8.21 10.62 -6.78
C LEU A 225 7.91 11.08 -5.34
N LEU A 226 7.14 10.29 -4.59
CA LEU A 226 6.80 10.63 -3.19
C LEU A 226 7.97 10.58 -2.23
N ALA A 227 8.98 9.76 -2.53
CA ALA A 227 10.19 9.71 -1.73
C ALA A 227 11.05 10.98 -1.88
N VAL A 228 10.92 11.70 -3.00
CA VAL A 228 11.70 12.92 -3.30
C VAL A 228 10.87 14.20 -3.10
N ILE A 229 9.55 14.10 -3.24
CA ILE A 229 8.62 15.23 -3.14
C ILE A 229 7.81 15.09 -1.86
N GLU A 230 7.96 16.04 -0.94
CA GLU A 230 7.23 16.08 0.33
C GLU A 230 5.80 16.65 0.19
N ASP A 231 5.58 17.59 -0.74
CA ASP A 231 4.28 18.23 -0.96
C ASP A 231 3.36 17.36 -1.83
N ASP A 232 2.22 16.93 -1.29
CA ASP A 232 1.30 16.00 -1.95
C ASP A 232 0.60 16.60 -3.18
N ALA A 233 0.29 17.89 -3.16
CA ALA A 233 -0.35 18.54 -4.31
C ALA A 233 0.63 18.65 -5.48
N PHE A 234 1.88 19.01 -5.19
CA PHE A 234 2.96 19.03 -6.17
C PHE A 234 3.28 17.63 -6.68
N ALA A 235 3.38 16.65 -5.79
CA ALA A 235 3.60 15.25 -6.15
C ALA A 235 2.47 14.71 -7.06
N PHE A 236 1.21 15.06 -6.77
CA PHE A 236 0.08 14.72 -7.62
C PHE A 236 0.24 15.28 -9.04
N TRP A 237 0.55 16.57 -9.21
CA TRP A 237 0.73 17.14 -10.54
C TRP A 237 1.97 16.62 -11.26
N CYS A 238 3.05 16.32 -10.53
CA CYS A 238 4.20 15.60 -11.08
C CYS A 238 3.81 14.21 -11.57
N PHE A 239 2.98 13.49 -10.81
CA PHE A 239 2.48 12.17 -11.20
C PHE A 239 1.53 12.24 -12.41
N VAL A 240 0.66 13.24 -12.50
CA VAL A 240 -0.15 13.51 -13.70
C VAL A 240 0.74 13.76 -14.91
N GLY A 241 1.80 14.56 -14.75
CA GLY A 241 2.80 14.80 -15.78
C GLY A 241 3.52 13.52 -16.21
N PHE A 242 3.95 12.70 -15.25
CA PHE A 242 4.55 11.39 -15.50
C PHE A 242 3.60 10.49 -16.29
N MET A 243 2.36 10.38 -15.81
CA MET A 243 1.34 9.54 -16.40
C MET A 243 0.94 10.03 -17.79
N SER A 244 1.00 11.32 -18.10
CA SER A 244 0.79 11.79 -19.50
C SER A 244 1.69 11.07 -20.52
N LYS A 245 2.85 10.56 -20.07
CA LYS A 245 3.77 9.73 -20.87
C LYS A 245 3.52 8.25 -20.66
N ALA A 246 3.36 7.76 -19.44
CA ALA A 246 3.22 6.33 -19.15
C ALA A 246 1.79 5.77 -19.35
N ARG A 247 0.77 6.62 -19.50
CA ARG A 247 -0.66 6.27 -19.55
C ARG A 247 -0.97 5.16 -20.54
N HIS A 248 -0.33 5.17 -21.71
CA HIS A 248 -0.55 4.18 -22.75
C HIS A 248 -0.13 2.77 -22.35
N ASN A 249 0.70 2.61 -21.31
CA ASN A 249 1.05 1.31 -20.72
C ASN A 249 -0.12 0.71 -19.96
N PHE A 250 -1.08 1.50 -19.50
CA PHE A 250 -2.15 1.05 -18.60
C PHE A 250 -3.52 0.96 -19.29
N ARG A 251 -3.56 1.05 -20.62
CA ARG A 251 -4.80 0.85 -21.39
C ARG A 251 -5.21 -0.62 -21.38
N LEU A 252 -6.51 -0.87 -21.20
CA LEU A 252 -7.11 -2.21 -21.25
C LEU A 252 -6.92 -2.90 -22.60
N ASP A 253 -6.76 -2.14 -23.68
CA ASP A 253 -6.53 -2.69 -25.02
C ASP A 253 -5.08 -3.16 -25.25
N GLU A 254 -4.16 -2.87 -24.32
CA GLU A 254 -2.71 -3.18 -24.35
C GLU A 254 -1.97 -2.68 -25.60
N VAL A 255 -2.57 -1.80 -26.41
CA VAL A 255 -1.98 -1.36 -27.68
C VAL A 255 -0.65 -0.64 -27.44
N GLY A 256 -0.58 0.16 -26.37
CA GLY A 256 0.63 0.90 -26.00
C GLY A 256 1.79 -0.01 -25.60
N ILE A 257 1.53 -1.05 -24.80
CA ILE A 257 2.56 -2.02 -24.41
C ILE A 257 2.99 -2.86 -25.61
N ARG A 258 2.05 -3.41 -26.39
CA ARG A 258 2.39 -4.25 -27.55
C ARG A 258 3.24 -3.50 -28.57
N ARG A 259 2.98 -2.19 -28.77
CA ARG A 259 3.83 -1.34 -29.61
C ARG A 259 5.27 -1.25 -29.08
N GLN A 260 5.44 -1.04 -27.78
CA GLN A 260 6.77 -0.94 -27.15
C GLN A 260 7.51 -2.28 -27.15
N LEU A 261 6.83 -3.39 -26.87
CA LEU A 261 7.40 -4.72 -26.94
C LEU A 261 7.84 -5.08 -28.37
N SER A 262 7.03 -4.71 -29.37
CA SER A 262 7.41 -4.84 -30.79
C SER A 262 8.66 -4.01 -31.13
N MET A 263 8.81 -2.82 -30.55
CA MET A 263 10.03 -2.01 -30.71
C MET A 263 11.25 -2.70 -30.07
N VAL A 264 11.12 -3.23 -28.85
CA VAL A 264 12.20 -4.00 -28.20
C VAL A 264 12.62 -5.20 -29.06
N SER A 265 11.64 -5.95 -29.58
CA SER A 265 11.86 -7.08 -30.49
C SER A 265 12.64 -6.67 -31.74
N LYS A 266 12.27 -5.55 -32.39
CA LYS A 266 13.00 -4.99 -33.53
C LYS A 266 14.43 -4.61 -33.17
N ILE A 267 14.66 -3.93 -32.04
CA ILE A 267 16.01 -3.56 -31.59
C ILE A 267 16.89 -4.82 -31.46
N ILE A 268 16.36 -5.88 -30.86
CA ILE A 268 17.05 -7.16 -30.73
C ILE A 268 17.31 -7.79 -32.10
N GLN A 269 16.32 -7.80 -33.00
CA GLN A 269 16.45 -8.34 -34.36
C GLN A 269 17.57 -7.67 -35.16
N PHE A 270 17.60 -6.34 -35.15
CA PHE A 270 18.60 -5.56 -35.89
C PHE A 270 20.00 -5.69 -35.26
N LYS A 271 20.10 -5.78 -33.92
CA LYS A 271 21.39 -5.92 -33.24
C LYS A 271 21.96 -7.33 -33.34
N ASP A 272 21.13 -8.35 -33.16
CA ASP A 272 21.54 -9.75 -33.07
C ASP A 272 20.47 -10.69 -33.63
N ILE A 273 20.55 -10.92 -34.94
CA ILE A 273 19.65 -11.82 -35.65
C ILE A 273 19.70 -13.27 -35.15
N ARG A 274 20.82 -13.71 -34.54
CA ARG A 274 20.94 -15.08 -34.01
C ARG A 274 20.13 -15.22 -32.73
N LEU A 275 20.20 -14.24 -31.83
CA LEU A 275 19.36 -14.22 -30.64
C LEU A 275 17.88 -14.12 -31.01
N TYR A 276 17.53 -13.21 -31.93
CA TYR A 276 16.14 -13.05 -32.38
C TYR A 276 15.55 -14.34 -32.97
N ARG A 277 16.27 -15.03 -33.87
CA ARG A 277 15.81 -16.33 -34.40
C ARG A 277 15.66 -17.40 -33.32
N HIS A 278 16.50 -17.37 -32.29
CA HIS A 278 16.34 -18.25 -31.14
C HIS A 278 15.04 -17.93 -30.40
N LEU A 279 14.72 -16.66 -30.19
CA LEU A 279 13.44 -16.25 -29.58
C LEU A 279 12.24 -16.65 -30.46
N GLU A 280 12.32 -16.51 -31.79
CA GLU A 280 11.27 -16.98 -32.71
C GLU A 280 11.05 -18.49 -32.61
N ASN A 281 12.12 -19.28 -32.53
CA ASN A 281 12.01 -20.74 -32.35
C ASN A 281 11.39 -21.13 -31.00
N LEU A 282 11.42 -20.22 -30.02
CA LEU A 282 10.83 -20.40 -28.70
C LEU A 282 9.46 -19.72 -28.55
N GLU A 283 8.89 -19.16 -29.63
CA GLU A 283 7.64 -18.40 -29.63
C GLU A 283 7.66 -17.24 -28.61
N ALA A 284 8.83 -16.60 -28.45
CA ALA A 284 9.09 -15.53 -27.50
C ALA A 284 9.54 -14.23 -28.18
N GLU A 285 9.46 -14.14 -29.51
CA GLU A 285 9.89 -12.98 -30.30
C GLU A 285 9.07 -11.72 -30.03
N ASP A 286 7.84 -11.87 -29.54
CA ASP A 286 6.99 -10.75 -29.11
C ASP A 286 7.49 -10.04 -27.85
N CYS A 287 8.52 -10.59 -27.18
CA CYS A 287 9.18 -10.04 -26.02
C CYS A 287 8.28 -9.90 -24.77
N PHE A 288 7.17 -10.63 -24.64
CA PHE A 288 6.35 -10.55 -23.41
C PHE A 288 7.12 -10.92 -22.12
N PHE A 289 8.24 -11.63 -22.22
CA PHE A 289 9.13 -11.91 -21.08
C PHE A 289 9.75 -10.66 -20.43
N VAL A 290 9.74 -9.48 -21.09
CA VAL A 290 10.12 -8.17 -20.50
C VAL A 290 8.94 -7.24 -20.23
N TYR A 291 7.70 -7.72 -20.33
CA TYR A 291 6.48 -6.93 -20.11
C TYR A 291 6.56 -6.03 -18.86
N ARG A 292 6.97 -6.61 -17.73
CA ARG A 292 7.09 -5.90 -16.45
C ARG A 292 8.04 -4.71 -16.52
N MET A 293 9.19 -4.85 -17.20
CA MET A 293 10.19 -3.79 -17.34
C MET A 293 9.63 -2.58 -18.11
N VAL A 294 8.79 -2.84 -19.12
CA VAL A 294 8.11 -1.79 -19.89
C VAL A 294 7.06 -1.10 -19.03
N VAL A 295 6.15 -1.86 -18.42
CA VAL A 295 4.98 -1.31 -17.72
C VAL A 295 5.39 -0.40 -16.57
N VAL A 296 6.31 -0.86 -15.72
CA VAL A 296 6.78 -0.11 -14.55
C VAL A 296 8.15 0.53 -14.77
N MET A 297 8.59 0.68 -16.03
CA MET A 297 9.77 1.45 -16.41
C MET A 297 11.03 1.11 -15.59
N PHE A 298 11.37 -0.18 -15.55
CA PHE A 298 12.47 -0.78 -14.76
C PHE A 298 12.38 -0.67 -13.23
N ARG A 299 11.30 -0.13 -12.65
CA ARG A 299 11.21 0.08 -11.21
C ARG A 299 11.43 -1.18 -10.37
N ARG A 300 11.04 -2.35 -10.87
CA ARG A 300 11.17 -3.62 -10.15
C ARG A 300 12.54 -4.28 -10.36
N GLU A 301 13.30 -3.80 -11.32
CA GLU A 301 14.59 -4.35 -11.72
C GLU A 301 15.76 -3.54 -11.15
N LEU A 302 15.57 -2.23 -10.99
CA LEU A 302 16.57 -1.29 -10.49
C LEU A 302 16.35 -0.96 -9.01
N THR A 303 17.43 -0.62 -8.32
CA THR A 303 17.32 -0.01 -6.98
C THR A 303 16.62 1.34 -7.09
N PHE A 304 16.21 1.89 -5.94
CA PHE A 304 15.59 3.21 -5.88
C PHE A 304 16.46 4.29 -6.54
N GLU A 305 17.72 4.40 -6.12
CA GLU A 305 18.67 5.38 -6.67
C GLU A 305 18.90 5.18 -8.17
N GLN A 306 19.06 3.94 -8.61
CA GLN A 306 19.25 3.62 -10.04
C GLN A 306 18.01 3.96 -10.87
N THR A 307 16.80 3.77 -10.32
CA THR A 307 15.55 4.16 -10.98
C THR A 307 15.52 5.66 -11.22
N LEU A 308 15.83 6.46 -10.19
CA LEU A 308 15.88 7.92 -10.31
C LEU A 308 16.90 8.34 -11.37
N CYS A 309 18.12 7.79 -11.34
CA CYS A 309 19.14 8.09 -12.35
C CYS A 309 18.67 7.78 -13.78
N LEU A 310 18.08 6.61 -14.01
CA LEU A 310 17.57 6.25 -15.34
C LEU A 310 16.48 7.22 -15.80
N TRP A 311 15.52 7.55 -14.94
CA TRP A 311 14.42 8.44 -15.27
C TRP A 311 14.89 9.88 -15.51
N GLU A 312 15.85 10.37 -14.74
CA GLU A 312 16.47 11.68 -14.96
C GLU A 312 17.14 11.78 -16.33
N VAL A 313 17.89 10.75 -16.74
CA VAL A 313 18.51 10.72 -18.08
C VAL A 313 17.44 10.70 -19.16
N MET A 314 16.39 9.88 -19.01
CA MET A 314 15.27 9.84 -19.95
C MET A 314 14.57 11.21 -20.08
N TRP A 315 14.33 11.91 -18.97
CA TRP A 315 13.72 13.24 -19.00
C TRP A 315 14.65 14.31 -19.55
N ALA A 316 15.96 14.20 -19.30
CA ALA A 316 16.97 15.07 -19.88
C ALA A 316 17.02 14.93 -21.41
N ASP A 317 16.94 13.71 -21.94
CA ASP A 317 16.83 13.44 -23.38
C ASP A 317 15.59 14.11 -23.97
N GLN A 318 14.43 13.92 -23.35
CA GLN A 318 13.20 14.57 -23.80
C GLN A 318 13.30 16.10 -23.74
N ALA A 319 13.94 16.66 -22.71
CA ALA A 319 14.17 18.10 -22.61
C ALA A 319 15.13 18.60 -23.71
N ALA A 320 16.18 17.85 -24.02
CA ALA A 320 17.13 18.15 -25.10
C ALA A 320 16.45 18.13 -26.48
N ILE A 321 15.53 17.19 -26.71
CA ILE A 321 14.71 17.13 -27.93
C ILE A 321 13.80 18.38 -28.01
N ARG A 322 13.05 18.68 -26.95
CA ARG A 322 12.12 19.83 -26.91
C ARG A 322 12.82 21.17 -27.14
N THR A 323 14.00 21.34 -26.56
CA THR A 323 14.80 22.57 -26.68
C THR A 323 15.61 22.65 -27.97
N GLY A 324 15.65 21.57 -28.77
CA GLY A 324 16.37 21.51 -30.02
C GLY A 324 17.90 21.51 -29.88
N ILE A 325 18.44 21.23 -28.68
CA ILE A 325 19.89 21.18 -28.42
C ILE A 325 20.57 20.15 -29.34
N ALA A 326 19.90 19.04 -29.66
CA ALA A 326 20.37 18.02 -30.60
C ALA A 326 20.49 18.49 -32.07
N LYS A 327 19.83 19.61 -32.44
CA LYS A 327 19.91 20.20 -33.78
C LYS A 327 21.10 21.15 -33.92
N ALA A 328 21.65 21.66 -32.82
CA ALA A 328 22.84 22.50 -32.85
C ALA A 328 24.08 21.64 -33.14
N THR A 329 24.90 22.03 -34.12
CA THR A 329 26.14 21.33 -34.52
C THR A 329 27.07 21.09 -33.32
N TRP A 330 27.15 22.06 -32.40
CA TRP A 330 27.93 21.97 -31.16
C TRP A 330 27.33 21.02 -30.12
N GLY A 331 26.00 20.86 -30.10
CA GLY A 331 25.32 19.88 -29.26
C GLY A 331 25.64 18.45 -29.71
N ARG A 332 25.64 18.18 -31.02
CA ARG A 332 25.99 16.85 -31.57
C ARG A 332 27.43 16.42 -31.29
N ILE A 333 28.36 17.37 -31.22
CA ILE A 333 29.79 17.07 -30.94
C ILE A 333 30.01 16.70 -29.46
N ARG A 334 29.21 17.25 -28.53
CA ARG A 334 29.33 16.96 -27.09
C ARG A 334 28.53 15.72 -26.65
N LEU A 335 27.46 15.39 -27.36
CA LEU A 335 26.59 14.26 -27.03
C LEU A 335 27.20 12.96 -27.55
N ARG A 336 27.42 11.98 -26.66
CA ARG A 336 27.90 10.64 -27.06
C ARG A 336 26.87 9.86 -27.89
N ALA A 337 25.58 10.08 -27.62
CA ALA A 337 24.46 9.53 -28.36
C ALA A 337 23.41 10.62 -28.61
N PRO A 338 22.66 10.56 -29.73
CA PRO A 338 21.55 11.48 -29.94
C PRO A 338 20.43 11.20 -28.92
N PRO A 339 19.75 12.24 -28.40
CA PRO A 339 18.67 12.02 -27.45
C PRO A 339 17.48 11.36 -28.15
N THR A 340 16.79 10.48 -27.42
CA THR A 340 15.65 9.72 -27.96
C THR A 340 14.47 9.69 -26.98
N GLU A 341 13.25 9.61 -27.51
CA GLU A 341 12.06 9.40 -26.67
C GLU A 341 11.95 7.95 -26.18
N ASP A 342 12.67 7.01 -26.83
CA ASP A 342 12.56 5.57 -26.63
C ASP A 342 13.73 4.97 -25.80
N LEU A 343 14.51 5.80 -25.08
CA LEU A 343 15.71 5.35 -24.35
C LEU A 343 15.43 4.16 -23.42
N LEU A 344 14.26 4.13 -22.78
CA LEU A 344 13.80 3.02 -21.96
C LEU A 344 13.82 1.68 -22.73
N LEU A 345 13.33 1.67 -23.97
CA LEU A 345 13.21 0.47 -24.78
C LEU A 345 14.57 -0.03 -25.23
N TYR A 346 15.50 0.88 -25.55
CA TYR A 346 16.90 0.54 -25.81
C TYR A 346 17.58 -0.04 -24.57
N ALA A 347 17.33 0.51 -23.39
CA ALA A 347 17.84 -0.06 -22.14
C ALA A 347 17.25 -1.46 -21.87
N ILE A 348 15.96 -1.67 -22.12
CA ILE A 348 15.33 -3.00 -22.01
C ILE A 348 16.00 -3.99 -22.97
N ALA A 349 16.15 -3.64 -24.25
CA ALA A 349 16.84 -4.49 -25.23
C ALA A 349 18.30 -4.76 -24.83
N ALA A 350 19.02 -3.75 -24.35
CA ALA A 350 20.39 -3.90 -23.85
C ALA A 350 20.48 -4.93 -22.71
N SER A 351 19.55 -4.87 -21.74
CA SER A 351 19.52 -5.82 -20.63
C SER A 351 19.32 -7.27 -21.09
N VAL A 352 18.50 -7.49 -22.12
CA VAL A 352 18.30 -8.82 -22.73
C VAL A 352 19.56 -9.27 -23.48
N LEU A 353 20.18 -8.37 -24.24
CA LEU A 353 21.42 -8.64 -24.99
C LEU A 353 22.60 -8.97 -24.06
N GLN A 354 22.68 -8.36 -22.88
CA GLN A 354 23.67 -8.74 -21.85
C GLN A 354 23.52 -10.20 -21.39
N ARG A 355 22.30 -10.77 -21.47
CA ARG A 355 21.99 -12.16 -21.12
C ARG A 355 22.00 -13.11 -22.31
N ARG A 356 22.31 -12.63 -23.52
CA ARG A 356 22.36 -13.39 -24.78
C ARG A 356 22.95 -14.79 -24.64
N LYS A 357 24.14 -14.91 -24.05
CA LYS A 357 24.85 -16.20 -23.91
C LYS A 357 24.02 -17.19 -23.10
N THR A 358 23.51 -16.76 -21.94
CA THR A 358 22.68 -17.58 -21.06
C THR A 358 21.38 -17.97 -21.77
N ILE A 359 20.72 -17.03 -22.45
CA ILE A 359 19.44 -17.28 -23.13
C ILE A 359 19.59 -18.34 -24.23
N ILE A 360 20.63 -18.22 -25.06
CA ILE A 360 20.85 -19.16 -26.18
C ILE A 360 21.32 -20.53 -25.68
N GLU A 361 22.20 -20.58 -24.68
CA GLU A 361 22.83 -21.84 -24.26
C GLU A 361 21.99 -22.64 -23.26
N LYS A 362 21.12 -21.98 -22.46
CA LYS A 362 20.45 -22.63 -21.33
C LYS A 362 18.94 -22.72 -21.41
N TYR A 363 18.28 -21.82 -22.13
CA TYR A 363 16.81 -21.75 -22.10
C TYR A 363 16.18 -22.28 -23.37
N SER A 364 15.12 -23.05 -23.16
CA SER A 364 14.37 -23.78 -24.17
C SER A 364 12.89 -23.40 -24.20
N GLY A 365 12.49 -22.39 -23.41
CA GLY A 365 11.13 -21.88 -23.40
C GLY A 365 11.02 -20.48 -22.81
N MET A 366 9.91 -19.81 -23.15
CA MET A 366 9.59 -18.46 -22.71
C MET A 366 9.59 -18.30 -21.18
N ASP A 367 9.05 -19.27 -20.44
CA ASP A 367 8.96 -19.23 -18.98
C ASP A 367 10.33 -19.12 -18.29
N GLU A 368 11.33 -19.81 -18.84
CA GLU A 368 12.70 -19.79 -18.32
C GLU A 368 13.36 -18.43 -18.57
N ILE A 369 13.14 -17.85 -19.75
CA ILE A 369 13.61 -16.50 -20.10
C ILE A 369 12.96 -15.46 -19.20
N MET A 370 11.65 -15.57 -18.98
CA MET A 370 10.90 -14.68 -18.10
C MET A 370 11.41 -14.78 -16.65
N LYS A 371 11.69 -16.00 -16.17
CA LYS A 371 12.26 -16.21 -14.84
C LYS A 371 13.67 -15.61 -14.70
N GLU A 372 14.52 -15.76 -15.72
CA GLU A 372 15.84 -15.11 -15.74
C GLU A 372 15.70 -13.59 -15.70
N CYS A 373 14.81 -13.03 -16.53
CA CYS A 373 14.58 -11.59 -16.58
C CYS A 373 14.09 -11.05 -15.23
N ASN A 374 13.16 -11.76 -14.58
CA ASN A 374 12.68 -11.43 -13.26
C ASN A 374 13.78 -11.51 -12.18
N SER A 375 14.74 -12.42 -12.35
CA SER A 375 15.88 -12.59 -11.42
C SER A 375 16.92 -11.48 -11.50
N MET A 376 16.83 -10.57 -12.49
CA MET A 376 17.72 -9.43 -12.63
C MET A 376 17.44 -8.32 -11.59
N ALA A 377 16.35 -8.43 -10.84
CA ALA A 377 15.98 -7.46 -9.81
C ALA A 377 17.12 -7.16 -8.82
N GLY A 378 17.51 -5.89 -8.74
CA GLY A 378 18.58 -5.39 -7.88
C GLY A 378 20.00 -5.77 -8.32
N ARG A 379 20.18 -6.35 -9.51
CA ARG A 379 21.48 -6.86 -10.00
C ARG A 379 21.99 -6.17 -11.25
N LEU A 380 21.25 -5.20 -11.78
CA LEU A 380 21.67 -4.43 -12.94
C LEU A 380 22.58 -3.28 -12.50
N ASP A 381 23.56 -2.97 -13.34
CA ASP A 381 24.36 -1.74 -13.24
C ASP A 381 23.77 -0.71 -14.19
N VAL A 382 23.18 0.36 -13.63
CA VAL A 382 22.48 1.38 -14.41
C VAL A 382 23.40 2.11 -15.39
N TRP A 383 24.67 2.34 -15.04
CA TRP A 383 25.60 3.08 -15.90
C TRP A 383 26.03 2.24 -17.08
N LYS A 384 26.36 0.97 -16.83
CA LYS A 384 26.62 0.02 -17.92
C LYS A 384 25.40 -0.17 -18.82
N LEU A 385 24.20 -0.24 -18.22
CA LEU A 385 22.95 -0.36 -18.96
C LEU A 385 22.70 0.84 -19.88
N LEU A 386 22.94 2.06 -19.37
CA LEU A 386 22.83 3.29 -20.13
C LEU A 386 23.88 3.39 -21.23
N ASP A 387 25.13 2.99 -20.97
CA ASP A 387 26.18 2.96 -22.01
C ASP A 387 25.79 1.99 -23.14
N ASP A 388 25.37 0.77 -22.81
CA ASP A 388 24.91 -0.22 -23.79
C ASP A 388 23.67 0.28 -24.56
N ALA A 389 22.74 0.96 -23.89
CA ALA A 389 21.55 1.55 -24.51
C ALA A 389 21.91 2.66 -25.50
N HIS A 390 22.79 3.59 -25.10
CA HIS A 390 23.28 4.66 -25.96
C HIS A 390 24.03 4.12 -27.18
N ASP A 391 24.82 3.06 -27.01
CA ASP A 391 25.47 2.37 -28.13
C ASP A 391 24.43 1.80 -29.11
N LEU A 392 23.33 1.23 -28.62
CA LEU A 392 22.24 0.79 -29.49
C LEU A 392 21.58 1.97 -30.22
N VAL A 393 21.32 3.09 -29.52
CA VAL A 393 20.75 4.30 -30.11
C VAL A 393 21.63 4.81 -31.25
N VAL A 394 22.93 5.00 -31.02
CA VAL A 394 23.89 5.49 -32.04
C VAL A 394 23.91 4.60 -33.28
N ASN A 395 23.80 3.28 -33.10
CA ASN A 395 23.96 2.33 -34.19
C ASN A 395 22.67 2.02 -34.95
N LEU A 396 21.51 2.18 -34.30
CA LEU A 396 20.23 1.65 -34.77
C LEU A 396 19.11 2.68 -34.88
N HIS A 397 19.19 3.85 -34.23
CA HIS A 397 18.07 4.78 -34.14
C HIS A 397 17.52 5.22 -35.50
N ASP A 398 18.39 5.50 -36.48
CA ASP A 398 17.96 5.90 -37.82
C ASP A 398 17.57 4.70 -38.74
N LYS A 399 17.65 3.46 -38.24
CA LYS A 399 17.43 2.23 -39.02
C LYS A 399 16.15 1.48 -38.67
N ILE A 400 15.51 1.84 -37.55
CA ILE A 400 14.30 1.21 -37.00
C ILE A 400 13.18 2.23 -37.03
#